data_AF-A0A845FR18-F1
#
_entry.id   AF-A0A845FR18-F1
#
_cell.length_a   1.000
_cell.length_b   1.000
_cell.length_c   1.000
_cell.angle_alpha   90.00
_cell.angle_beta   90.00
_cell.angle_gamma   90.00
#
_symmetry.space_group_name_H-M   'P 1'
#
loop_
_entity.id
_entity.type
_entity.pdbx_description
1 polymer ?
#
loop_
_entity_poly.entity_id
_entity_poly.type
_entity_poly.pdbx_seq_one_letter_code
_entity_poly.pdbx_strand_id
1 'polypeptide(L)'
;MSVLRRFHRSLEHQQFLSALANRRRLLVIQDLDGVCMGLVRDPRERVMDMAYIEAVRRMQGRFFVLTNGEHIGSRGVNGIVDTAVAASGSAAASGSGWYLPGLAAGGVQLQDSCGRVSHPGVSERELAFLASVPAWLLARLGPRLVAPPFNLSAEAVEQLLQVIVLDNLVSPTLNIGALLNHFRGDLMLSQGAQQMALGLLSELMQQAEQQQLGESFFIHLAPNLGSSGGVERLKLASATDMGTTDFQFMLRGAIKEAGVLVLLNHYYFAGTGEFPLGEDFSARRAPIDIDSMVALAKAQFDPQLMPTLVGVGDTVTSVAAEPGNYTRGGSDRGFLTLVQRLGGVLDSDTAVVFVDSSGGELDRPGVNPRPIDSGSPVPIGALQGITDSADPLEINVIFPDGYPQYTDFFVRLANQR
;
A
#
# COMPACT_ATOMS: atom_id res chain seq x y z
N MET A 1 -27.88 -4.76 -13.70
CA MET A 1 -27.64 -4.23 -12.33
C MET A 1 -26.38 -4.86 -11.79
N SER A 2 -25.50 -4.07 -11.19
CA SER A 2 -24.23 -4.56 -10.67
C SER A 2 -24.44 -5.56 -9.53
N VAL A 3 -23.94 -6.79 -9.68
CA VAL A 3 -24.15 -7.84 -8.64
C VAL A 3 -23.35 -7.50 -7.39
N LEU A 4 -22.22 -6.79 -7.52
CA LEU A 4 -21.37 -6.47 -6.39
C LEU A 4 -21.89 -5.28 -5.56
N ARG A 5 -22.70 -4.38 -6.15
CA ARG A 5 -23.34 -3.28 -5.42
C ARG A 5 -24.29 -3.72 -4.31
N ARG A 6 -24.74 -4.98 -4.30
CA ARG A 6 -25.56 -5.52 -3.19
C ARG A 6 -24.78 -5.67 -1.89
N PHE A 7 -23.46 -5.80 -1.97
CA PHE A 7 -22.60 -5.87 -0.80
C PHE A 7 -22.34 -4.46 -0.31
N HIS A 8 -22.74 -4.18 0.92
CA HIS A 8 -22.52 -2.91 1.57
C HIS A 8 -22.14 -3.19 3.01
N ARG A 9 -20.87 -2.93 3.36
CA ARG A 9 -20.28 -3.28 4.67
C ARG A 9 -20.62 -4.73 5.07
N SER A 10 -20.58 -5.63 4.10
CA SER A 10 -21.08 -7.01 4.24
C SER A 10 -20.02 -7.95 4.80
N LEU A 11 -20.49 -8.99 5.49
CA LEU A 11 -19.68 -10.12 5.99
C LEU A 11 -20.06 -11.43 5.28
N GLU A 12 -20.85 -11.37 4.20
CA GLU A 12 -21.32 -12.55 3.47
C GLU A 12 -20.23 -13.10 2.52
N HIS A 13 -19.08 -13.50 3.08
CA HIS A 13 -17.90 -13.88 2.30
C HIS A 13 -18.17 -15.03 1.31
N GLN A 14 -19.04 -15.98 1.66
CA GLN A 14 -19.42 -17.07 0.73
C GLN A 14 -20.20 -16.58 -0.48
N GLN A 15 -21.13 -15.65 -0.28
CA GLN A 15 -21.89 -15.07 -1.38
C GLN A 15 -21.01 -14.19 -2.26
N PHE A 16 -20.06 -13.47 -1.65
CA PHE A 16 -19.07 -12.70 -2.37
C PHE A 16 -18.13 -13.61 -3.19
N LEU A 17 -17.67 -14.72 -2.59
CA LEU A 17 -16.87 -15.75 -3.25
C LEU A 17 -17.57 -16.27 -4.51
N SER A 18 -18.83 -16.71 -4.38
CA SER A 18 -19.63 -17.20 -5.51
C SER A 18 -19.87 -16.12 -6.57
N ALA A 19 -20.03 -14.86 -6.15
CA ALA A 19 -20.22 -13.75 -7.08
C ALA A 19 -18.96 -13.43 -7.90
N LEU A 20 -17.77 -13.66 -7.34
CA LEU A 20 -16.47 -13.48 -8.01
C LEU A 20 -16.06 -14.71 -8.84
N ALA A 21 -16.26 -15.93 -8.33
CA ALA A 21 -15.85 -17.16 -9.01
C ALA A 21 -16.48 -17.30 -10.41
N ASN A 22 -17.72 -16.84 -10.57
CA ASN A 22 -18.44 -16.93 -11.84
C ASN A 22 -18.09 -15.82 -12.87
N ARG A 23 -17.16 -14.91 -12.55
CA ARG A 23 -16.82 -13.80 -13.46
C ARG A 23 -15.89 -14.22 -14.57
N ARG A 24 -16.23 -13.91 -15.82
CA ARG A 24 -15.35 -14.19 -16.96
C ARG A 24 -14.09 -13.32 -16.92
N ARG A 25 -14.27 -12.02 -16.69
CA ARG A 25 -13.19 -11.03 -16.58
C ARG A 25 -13.13 -10.53 -15.14
N LEU A 26 -12.07 -10.88 -14.43
CA LEU A 26 -11.83 -10.49 -13.06
C LEU A 26 -10.41 -9.94 -12.98
N LEU A 27 -10.27 -8.83 -12.28
CA LEU A 27 -9.00 -8.22 -11.93
C LEU A 27 -9.04 -7.81 -10.46
N VAL A 28 -8.22 -8.47 -9.66
CA VAL A 28 -8.00 -8.16 -8.24
C VAL A 28 -6.70 -7.36 -8.11
N ILE A 29 -6.78 -6.21 -7.46
CA ILE A 29 -5.65 -5.33 -7.15
C ILE A 29 -5.63 -5.16 -5.63
N GLN A 30 -4.54 -5.54 -4.97
CA GLN A 30 -4.47 -5.46 -3.51
C GLN A 30 -3.16 -4.87 -3.00
N ASP A 31 -3.20 -4.25 -1.82
CA ASP A 31 -1.99 -4.05 -1.01
C ASP A 31 -1.53 -5.38 -0.38
N LEU A 32 -0.44 -5.33 0.38
CA LEU A 32 0.27 -6.49 0.90
C LEU A 32 0.22 -6.57 2.44
N ASP A 33 0.94 -5.66 3.10
CA ASP A 33 1.03 -5.59 4.55
C ASP A 33 -0.36 -5.29 5.15
N GLY A 34 -0.80 -6.09 6.11
CA GLY A 34 -2.15 -6.01 6.69
C GLY A 34 -3.25 -6.68 5.86
N VAL A 35 -3.01 -6.98 4.58
CA VAL A 35 -3.98 -7.63 3.67
C VAL A 35 -3.72 -9.13 3.54
N CYS A 36 -2.51 -9.55 3.13
CA CYS A 36 -2.16 -10.96 2.95
C CYS A 36 -1.03 -11.44 3.87
N MET A 37 -0.50 -10.55 4.70
CA MET A 37 0.45 -10.85 5.77
C MET A 37 0.24 -9.89 6.94
N GLY A 38 0.72 -10.26 8.12
CA GLY A 38 0.54 -9.47 9.33
C GLY A 38 1.30 -8.14 9.29
N LEU A 39 0.74 -7.12 9.96
CA LEU A 39 1.47 -5.90 10.29
C LEU A 39 2.42 -6.19 11.45
N VAL A 40 3.71 -6.26 11.14
CA VAL A 40 4.80 -6.48 12.10
C VAL A 40 5.64 -5.20 12.25
N ARG A 41 6.30 -5.04 13.40
CA ARG A 41 7.20 -3.90 13.63
C ARG A 41 8.50 -4.01 12.87
N ASP A 42 9.03 -5.22 12.72
CA ASP A 42 10.21 -5.49 11.90
C ASP A 42 9.78 -6.14 10.57
N PRO A 43 9.92 -5.45 9.42
CA PRO A 43 9.58 -6.01 8.11
C PRO A 43 10.29 -7.34 7.77
N ARG A 44 11.35 -7.71 8.48
CA ARG A 44 12.06 -8.99 8.32
C ARG A 44 11.33 -10.18 8.96
N GLU A 45 10.41 -9.91 9.88
CA GLU A 45 9.61 -10.93 10.57
C GLU A 45 8.33 -11.30 9.78
N ARG A 46 8.11 -10.64 8.63
CA ARG A 46 6.97 -10.94 7.76
C ARG A 46 7.06 -12.37 7.22
N VAL A 47 5.90 -13.02 7.24
CA VAL A 47 5.72 -14.37 6.70
C VAL A 47 4.53 -14.38 5.75
N MET A 48 4.60 -15.24 4.75
CA MET A 48 3.51 -15.46 3.80
C MET A 48 3.23 -16.94 3.68
N ASP A 49 1.95 -17.29 3.64
CA ASP A 49 1.50 -18.67 3.50
C ASP A 49 1.79 -19.19 2.08
N MET A 50 2.38 -20.38 1.98
CA MET A 50 2.64 -21.02 0.69
C MET A 50 1.35 -21.29 -0.11
N ALA A 51 0.25 -21.65 0.57
CA ALA A 51 -1.04 -21.85 -0.10
C ALA A 51 -1.56 -20.56 -0.75
N TYR A 52 -1.30 -19.41 -0.12
CA TYR A 52 -1.61 -18.10 -0.69
C TYR A 52 -0.73 -17.81 -1.92
N ILE A 53 0.58 -18.07 -1.85
CA ILE A 53 1.50 -17.91 -2.99
C ILE A 53 1.06 -18.78 -4.18
N GLU A 54 0.68 -20.03 -3.93
CA GLU A 54 0.12 -20.91 -4.96
C GLU A 54 -1.19 -20.34 -5.56
N ALA A 55 -2.07 -19.80 -4.73
CA ALA A 55 -3.31 -19.19 -5.17
C ALA A 55 -3.04 -17.97 -6.06
N VAL A 56 -2.07 -17.12 -5.71
CA VAL A 56 -1.62 -16.00 -6.55
C VAL A 56 -1.15 -16.51 -7.91
N ARG A 57 -0.33 -17.57 -7.93
CA ARG A 57 0.14 -18.19 -9.17
C ARG A 57 -1.01 -18.72 -10.04
N ARG A 58 -2.03 -19.36 -9.45
CA ARG A 58 -3.25 -19.81 -10.18
C ARG A 58 -4.05 -18.64 -10.75
N MET A 59 -3.97 -17.47 -10.11
CA MET A 59 -4.66 -16.24 -10.50
C MET A 59 -3.85 -15.34 -11.45
N GLN A 60 -2.78 -15.86 -12.07
CA GLN A 60 -1.95 -15.11 -13.02
C GLN A 60 -2.79 -14.38 -14.08
N GLY A 61 -2.48 -13.09 -14.31
CA GLY A 61 -3.20 -12.23 -15.25
C GLY A 61 -4.56 -11.73 -14.75
N ARG A 62 -5.01 -12.16 -13.58
CA ARG A 62 -6.27 -11.73 -12.92
C ARG A 62 -6.03 -11.12 -11.54
N PHE A 63 -4.78 -11.12 -11.10
CA PHE A 63 -4.36 -10.66 -9.79
C PHE A 63 -3.06 -9.89 -9.92
N PHE A 64 -2.98 -8.75 -9.23
CA PHE A 64 -1.75 -7.99 -9.07
C PHE A 64 -1.68 -7.38 -7.68
N VAL A 65 -0.46 -7.26 -7.17
CA VAL A 65 -0.18 -6.46 -5.98
C VAL A 65 0.04 -5.00 -6.38
N LEU A 66 -0.27 -4.08 -5.47
CA LEU A 66 -0.07 -2.66 -5.60
C LEU A 66 0.27 -2.09 -4.22
N THR A 67 1.56 -1.92 -3.95
CA THR A 67 2.07 -1.58 -2.61
C THR A 67 3.03 -0.39 -2.63
N ASN A 68 3.18 0.26 -1.47
CA ASN A 68 4.23 1.25 -1.22
C ASN A 68 5.57 0.61 -0.81
N GLY A 69 5.55 -0.65 -0.35
CA GLY A 69 6.77 -1.44 -0.15
C GLY A 69 7.46 -1.79 -1.48
N GLU A 70 8.59 -2.50 -1.43
CA GLU A 70 9.31 -2.95 -2.62
C GLU A 70 9.21 -4.46 -2.83
N HIS A 71 9.27 -4.89 -4.09
CA HIS A 71 9.44 -6.31 -4.45
C HIS A 71 10.84 -6.80 -4.10
N ILE A 72 11.86 -5.98 -4.36
CA ILE A 72 13.29 -6.31 -4.18
C ILE A 72 13.92 -5.55 -3.00
N GLY A 73 15.18 -5.85 -2.73
CA GLY A 73 15.94 -5.26 -1.62
C GLY A 73 15.91 -6.14 -0.37
N SER A 74 16.66 -5.72 0.67
CA SER A 74 16.83 -6.51 1.90
C SER A 74 15.52 -6.78 2.64
N ARG A 75 14.54 -5.89 2.45
CA ARG A 75 13.18 -5.94 3.02
C ARG A 75 12.11 -6.07 1.94
N GLY A 76 12.50 -6.50 0.75
CA GLY A 76 11.58 -6.71 -0.37
C GLY A 76 10.71 -7.95 -0.17
N VAL A 77 9.54 -7.94 -0.81
CA VAL A 77 8.56 -9.04 -0.74
C VAL A 77 9.13 -10.36 -1.29
N ASN A 78 10.05 -10.29 -2.27
CA ASN A 78 10.63 -11.47 -2.89
C ASN A 78 11.38 -12.35 -1.88
N GLY A 79 12.07 -11.77 -0.88
CA GLY A 79 12.75 -12.56 0.15
C GLY A 79 11.78 -13.35 1.04
N ILE A 80 10.57 -12.83 1.24
CA ILE A 80 9.49 -13.50 1.97
C ILE A 80 8.98 -14.70 1.15
N VAL A 81 8.79 -14.50 -0.16
CA VAL A 81 8.40 -15.57 -1.09
C VAL A 81 9.48 -16.65 -1.17
N ASP A 82 10.75 -16.26 -1.30
CA ASP A 82 11.88 -17.19 -1.34
C ASP A 82 11.90 -18.09 -0.10
N THR A 83 11.68 -17.49 1.07
CA THR A 83 11.62 -18.21 2.35
C THR A 83 10.46 -19.20 2.39
N ALA A 84 9.25 -18.78 1.98
CA ALA A 84 8.07 -19.64 1.96
C ALA A 84 8.21 -20.81 0.96
N VAL A 85 8.73 -20.54 -0.24
CA VAL A 85 8.99 -21.55 -1.29
C VAL A 85 10.05 -22.55 -0.83
N ALA A 86 11.15 -22.08 -0.25
CA ALA A 86 12.19 -22.95 0.30
C ALA A 86 11.66 -23.84 1.44
N ALA A 87 10.86 -23.28 2.35
CA ALA A 87 10.24 -24.03 3.44
C ALA A 87 9.27 -25.13 2.95
N SER A 88 8.68 -24.96 1.76
CA SER A 88 7.81 -25.97 1.12
C SER A 88 8.57 -27.15 0.48
N GLY A 89 9.90 -27.08 0.41
CA GLY A 89 10.73 -28.09 -0.28
C GLY A 89 10.78 -27.93 -1.81
N SER A 90 10.23 -26.84 -2.35
CA SER A 90 10.28 -26.51 -3.77
C SER A 90 11.64 -25.91 -4.18
N ALA A 91 11.98 -26.03 -5.47
CA ALA A 91 13.15 -25.36 -6.03
C ALA A 91 13.02 -23.83 -6.02
N ALA A 92 14.11 -23.12 -6.33
CA ALA A 92 14.21 -21.65 -6.26
C ALA A 92 12.99 -20.90 -6.86
N ALA A 93 12.54 -19.85 -6.16
CA ALA A 93 11.38 -19.07 -6.57
C ALA A 93 11.61 -18.31 -7.89
N SER A 94 12.82 -17.76 -8.05
CA SER A 94 13.23 -16.98 -9.22
C SER A 94 13.18 -17.78 -10.52
N GLY A 95 12.61 -17.17 -11.57
CA GLY A 95 12.42 -17.80 -12.88
C GLY A 95 11.33 -18.89 -12.92
N SER A 96 10.73 -19.25 -11.79
CA SER A 96 9.79 -20.39 -11.66
C SER A 96 8.32 -19.97 -11.53
N GLY A 97 8.02 -18.68 -11.66
CA GLY A 97 6.64 -18.16 -11.64
C GLY A 97 6.02 -18.04 -10.24
N TRP A 98 6.83 -17.95 -9.19
CA TRP A 98 6.37 -17.93 -7.79
C TRP A 98 6.21 -16.53 -7.20
N TYR A 99 6.84 -15.51 -7.79
CA TYR A 99 6.75 -14.16 -7.25
C TYR A 99 5.38 -13.52 -7.51
N LEU A 100 5.00 -12.60 -6.63
CA LEU A 100 3.75 -11.88 -6.75
C LEU A 100 3.90 -10.81 -7.84
N PRO A 101 3.14 -10.89 -8.96
CA PRO A 101 3.22 -9.90 -10.01
C PRO A 101 2.50 -8.61 -9.59
N GLY A 102 2.97 -7.47 -10.11
CA GLY A 102 2.30 -6.19 -9.91
C GLY A 102 3.27 -5.06 -9.69
N LEU A 103 2.78 -4.03 -9.01
CA LEU A 103 3.47 -2.78 -8.81
C LEU A 103 3.84 -2.56 -7.34
N ALA A 104 5.05 -2.09 -7.14
CA ALA A 104 5.61 -1.73 -5.85
C ALA A 104 6.12 -0.28 -5.89
N ALA A 105 6.58 0.21 -4.74
CA ALA A 105 7.05 1.57 -4.52
C ALA A 105 6.06 2.63 -4.99
N GLY A 106 4.76 2.42 -4.75
CA GLY A 106 3.71 3.35 -5.16
C GLY A 106 3.46 3.34 -6.68
N GLY A 107 3.84 2.30 -7.42
CA GLY A 107 3.48 2.18 -8.84
C GLY A 107 4.64 2.28 -9.83
N VAL A 108 5.88 2.46 -9.36
CA VAL A 108 7.04 2.66 -10.25
C VAL A 108 7.98 1.47 -10.35
N GLN A 109 7.82 0.45 -9.49
CA GLN A 109 8.56 -0.80 -9.59
C GLN A 109 7.64 -1.91 -10.10
N LEU A 110 7.75 -2.25 -11.38
CA LEU A 110 6.95 -3.29 -12.01
C LEU A 110 7.68 -4.62 -11.94
N GLN A 111 6.99 -5.65 -11.46
CA GLN A 111 7.49 -7.02 -11.41
C GLN A 111 6.52 -8.00 -12.05
N ASP A 112 7.06 -8.97 -12.79
CA ASP A 112 6.31 -10.15 -13.23
C ASP A 112 6.48 -11.36 -12.29
N SER A 113 5.71 -12.42 -12.53
CA SER A 113 5.75 -13.63 -11.68
C SER A 113 7.10 -14.37 -11.71
N CYS A 114 7.98 -14.06 -12.67
CA CYS A 114 9.31 -14.65 -12.78
C CYS A 114 10.38 -13.84 -12.04
N GLY A 115 10.03 -12.67 -11.49
CA GLY A 115 10.95 -11.80 -10.75
C GLY A 115 11.72 -10.83 -11.64
N ARG A 116 11.28 -10.61 -12.88
CA ARG A 116 11.86 -9.58 -13.74
C ARG A 116 11.30 -8.22 -13.30
N VAL A 117 12.19 -7.34 -12.86
CA VAL A 117 11.85 -6.00 -12.37
C VAL A 117 12.24 -4.94 -13.38
N SER A 118 11.36 -3.96 -13.58
CA SER A 118 11.64 -2.74 -14.34
C SER A 118 11.12 -1.50 -13.58
N HIS A 119 11.56 -0.31 -14.02
CA HIS A 119 11.15 0.96 -13.41
C HIS A 119 10.57 1.93 -14.46
N PRO A 120 9.35 1.68 -14.98
CA PRO A 120 8.79 2.47 -16.08
C PRO A 120 8.69 3.97 -15.75
N GLY A 121 9.28 4.81 -16.60
CA GLY A 121 9.28 6.26 -16.45
C GLY A 121 10.27 6.82 -15.41
N VAL A 122 11.18 6.00 -14.88
CA VAL A 122 12.24 6.43 -13.96
C VAL A 122 13.57 6.50 -14.70
N SER A 123 14.28 7.62 -14.56
CA SER A 123 15.58 7.83 -15.18
C SER A 123 16.73 7.24 -14.36
N GLU A 124 17.86 6.94 -15.01
CA GLU A 124 19.08 6.48 -14.33
C GLU A 124 19.60 7.49 -13.30
N ARG A 125 19.44 8.80 -13.56
CA ARG A 125 19.84 9.87 -12.63
C ARG A 125 19.01 9.83 -11.35
N GLU A 126 17.71 9.61 -11.45
CA GLU A 126 16.83 9.47 -10.28
C GLU A 126 17.20 8.22 -9.47
N LEU A 127 17.42 7.08 -10.15
CA LEU A 127 17.84 5.84 -9.49
C LEU A 127 19.18 6.00 -8.76
N ALA A 128 20.16 6.66 -9.40
CA ALA A 128 21.46 6.92 -8.78
C ALA A 128 21.34 7.85 -7.55
N PHE A 129 20.47 8.85 -7.60
CA PHE A 129 20.20 9.71 -6.45
C PHE A 129 19.60 8.92 -5.29
N LEU A 130 18.55 8.13 -5.55
CA LEU A 130 17.86 7.31 -4.54
C LEU A 130 18.79 6.28 -3.89
N ALA A 131 19.67 5.65 -4.68
CA ALA A 131 20.67 4.71 -4.16
C ALA A 131 21.64 5.35 -3.15
N SER A 132 21.84 6.67 -3.18
CA SER A 132 22.70 7.39 -2.23
C SER A 132 22.01 7.74 -0.90
N VAL A 133 20.67 7.73 -0.87
CA VAL A 133 19.87 8.23 0.27
C VAL A 133 20.12 7.45 1.57
N PRO A 134 20.18 6.11 1.60
CA PRO A 134 20.40 5.38 2.85
C PRO A 134 21.72 5.75 3.53
N ALA A 135 22.82 5.82 2.77
CA ALA A 135 24.12 6.22 3.28
C ALA A 135 24.10 7.67 3.81
N TRP A 136 23.38 8.55 3.12
CA TRP A 136 23.18 9.93 3.55
C TRP A 136 22.42 10.03 4.89
N LEU A 137 21.34 9.27 5.04
CA LEU A 137 20.53 9.24 6.26
C LEU A 137 21.36 8.75 7.45
N LEU A 138 22.12 7.66 7.29
CA LEU A 138 23.00 7.13 8.32
C LEU A 138 24.01 8.18 8.81
N ALA A 139 24.65 8.90 7.88
CA ALA A 139 25.65 9.92 8.19
C ALA A 139 25.09 11.14 8.94
N ARG A 140 23.77 11.39 8.87
CA ARG A 140 23.10 12.55 9.47
C ARG A 140 22.31 12.23 10.72
N LEU A 141 21.69 11.06 10.79
CA LEU A 141 20.89 10.62 11.94
C LEU A 141 21.74 10.36 13.17
N GLY A 142 22.86 9.63 13.01
CA GLY A 142 23.70 9.23 14.14
C GLY A 142 24.10 10.40 15.06
N PRO A 143 24.72 11.47 14.52
CA PRO A 143 25.08 12.64 15.32
C PRO A 143 23.88 13.34 15.98
N ARG A 144 22.71 13.39 15.32
CA ARG A 144 21.49 14.01 15.88
C ARG A 144 20.95 13.23 17.07
N LEU A 145 20.98 11.90 17.01
CA LEU A 145 20.50 11.04 18.09
C LEU A 145 21.41 11.03 19.32
N VAL A 146 22.72 11.27 19.15
CA VAL A 146 23.67 11.42 20.26
C VAL A 146 23.54 12.79 20.96
N ALA A 147 23.15 13.83 20.23
CA ALA A 147 23.01 15.18 20.76
C ALA A 147 21.71 15.39 21.55
N PRO A 148 21.61 16.45 22.39
CA PRO A 148 20.34 16.88 22.94
C PRO A 148 19.28 17.17 21.85
N PRO A 149 18.00 16.85 22.07
CA PRO A 149 17.41 16.35 23.32
C PRO A 149 17.51 14.82 23.52
N PHE A 150 17.91 14.05 22.51
CA PHE A 150 17.81 12.58 22.53
C PHE A 150 18.88 11.90 23.40
N ASN A 151 20.12 12.42 23.41
CA ASN A 151 21.22 11.96 24.27
C ASN A 151 21.42 10.43 24.30
N LEU A 152 21.23 9.75 23.16
CA LEU A 152 21.41 8.30 23.07
C LEU A 152 22.89 7.91 23.10
N SER A 153 23.19 6.73 23.66
CA SER A 153 24.54 6.18 23.60
C SER A 153 24.91 5.78 22.17
N ALA A 154 26.21 5.80 21.83
CA ALA A 154 26.68 5.42 20.50
C ALA A 154 26.26 4.00 20.11
N GLU A 155 26.27 3.05 21.07
CA GLU A 155 25.83 1.67 20.87
C GLU A 155 24.33 1.58 20.56
N ALA A 156 23.49 2.30 21.32
CA ALA A 156 22.05 2.33 21.06
C ALA A 156 21.74 2.95 19.70
N VAL A 157 22.46 4.01 19.31
CA VAL A 157 22.32 4.64 17.99
C VAL A 157 22.67 3.66 16.87
N GLU A 158 23.79 2.94 16.98
CA GLU A 158 24.19 1.97 15.95
C GLU A 158 23.13 0.88 15.74
N GLN A 159 22.60 0.31 16.83
CA GLN A 159 21.54 -0.70 16.78
C GLN A 159 20.25 -0.15 16.16
N LEU A 160 19.84 1.07 16.56
CA LEU A 160 18.63 1.70 16.03
C LEU A 160 18.77 2.03 14.54
N LEU A 161 19.91 2.56 14.10
CA LEU A 161 20.14 2.94 12.70
C LEU A 161 20.00 1.77 11.72
N GLN A 162 20.46 0.57 12.11
CA GLN A 162 20.30 -0.64 11.30
C GLN A 162 18.83 -1.02 11.07
N VAL A 163 17.96 -0.68 12.03
CA VAL A 163 16.54 -0.98 11.96
C VAL A 163 15.78 0.12 11.22
N ILE A 164 16.03 1.39 11.54
CA ILE A 164 15.18 2.50 11.09
C ILE A 164 15.50 3.01 9.69
N VAL A 165 16.74 2.82 9.20
CA VAL A 165 17.11 3.21 7.82
C VAL A 165 16.92 2.02 6.89
N LEU A 166 15.97 2.16 5.97
CA LEU A 166 15.66 1.13 4.99
C LEU A 166 16.29 1.45 3.63
N ASP A 167 16.93 0.44 3.03
CA ASP A 167 17.70 0.51 1.78
C ASP A 167 16.85 0.21 0.54
N ASN A 168 15.56 0.52 0.61
CA ASN A 168 14.63 0.49 -0.51
C ASN A 168 15.19 1.28 -1.71
N LEU A 169 15.26 0.66 -2.89
CA LEU A 169 15.97 1.19 -4.05
C LEU A 169 15.29 2.43 -4.65
N VAL A 170 13.96 2.39 -4.72
CA VAL A 170 13.13 3.43 -5.37
C VAL A 170 12.20 4.15 -4.40
N SER A 171 12.21 3.74 -3.13
CA SER A 171 11.48 4.35 -2.04
C SER A 171 12.26 4.34 -0.72
N PRO A 172 13.51 4.87 -0.66
CA PRO A 172 14.30 4.95 0.58
C PRO A 172 13.44 5.44 1.75
N THR A 173 13.41 4.65 2.81
CA THR A 173 12.46 4.84 3.91
C THR A 173 13.20 5.00 5.23
N LEU A 174 12.75 5.96 6.04
CA LEU A 174 13.12 6.10 7.43
C LEU A 174 11.91 5.66 8.28
N ASN A 175 11.91 4.41 8.75
CA ASN A 175 10.90 3.88 9.66
C ASN A 175 11.35 4.10 11.10
N ILE A 176 10.84 5.14 11.76
CA ILE A 176 11.23 5.50 13.13
C ILE A 176 10.44 4.74 14.20
N GLY A 177 9.66 3.71 13.87
CA GLY A 177 8.84 2.98 14.84
C GLY A 177 9.65 2.41 16.01
N ALA A 178 10.83 1.83 15.73
CA ALA A 178 11.74 1.35 16.76
C ALA A 178 12.28 2.48 17.65
N LEU A 179 12.51 3.66 17.08
CA LEU A 179 12.96 4.85 17.81
C LEU A 179 11.84 5.41 18.71
N LEU A 180 10.60 5.50 18.22
CA LEU A 180 9.45 5.92 19.04
C LEU A 180 9.19 4.93 20.18
N ASN A 181 9.36 3.64 19.93
CA ASN A 181 9.26 2.63 20.97
C ASN A 181 10.38 2.76 22.02
N HIS A 182 11.59 3.16 21.62
CA HIS A 182 12.67 3.47 22.55
C HIS A 182 12.30 4.66 23.46
N PHE A 183 11.58 5.65 22.94
CA PHE A 183 11.07 6.80 23.68
C PHE A 183 9.68 6.60 24.29
N ARG A 184 9.21 5.35 24.42
CA ARG A 184 7.86 5.06 24.92
C ARG A 184 7.64 5.72 26.29
N GLY A 185 6.62 6.56 26.37
CA GLY A 185 6.27 7.31 27.59
C GLY A 185 6.83 8.74 27.62
N ASP A 186 7.74 9.10 26.72
CA ASP A 186 8.18 10.47 26.51
C ASP A 186 7.60 11.02 25.20
N LEU A 187 6.48 11.74 25.34
CA LEU A 187 5.77 12.35 24.22
C LEU A 187 6.62 13.42 23.51
N MET A 188 7.43 14.17 24.26
CA MET A 188 8.26 15.24 23.69
C MET A 188 9.36 14.65 22.81
N LEU A 189 10.04 13.60 23.26
CA LEU A 189 11.06 12.92 22.48
C LEU A 189 10.47 12.22 21.25
N SER A 190 9.30 11.62 21.39
CA SER A 190 8.60 10.96 20.27
C SER A 190 8.19 11.96 19.18
N GLN A 191 7.58 13.08 19.55
CA GLN A 191 7.23 14.16 18.60
C GLN A 191 8.48 14.83 18.03
N GLY A 192 9.54 15.00 18.83
CA GLY A 192 10.83 15.50 18.39
C GLY A 192 11.49 14.60 17.33
N ALA A 193 11.41 13.27 17.51
CA ALA A 193 11.91 12.31 16.54
C ALA A 193 11.15 12.37 15.20
N GLN A 194 9.81 12.51 15.25
CA GLN A 194 8.98 12.70 14.05
C GLN A 194 9.34 13.97 13.28
N GLN A 195 9.53 15.08 13.98
CA GLN A 195 9.93 16.34 13.36
C GLN A 195 11.35 16.28 12.79
N MET A 196 12.28 15.62 13.50
CA MET A 196 13.65 15.41 13.04
C MET A 196 13.70 14.57 11.75
N ALA A 197 12.92 13.50 11.67
CA ALA A 197 12.80 12.67 10.47
C ALA A 197 12.26 13.48 9.27
N LEU A 198 11.19 14.25 9.47
CA LEU A 198 10.64 15.12 8.43
C LEU A 198 11.64 16.19 7.97
N GLY A 199 12.39 16.76 8.91
CA GLY A 199 13.44 17.75 8.62
C GLY A 199 14.55 17.18 7.75
N LEU A 200 15.02 15.95 8.04
CA LEU A 200 16.03 15.26 7.23
C LEU A 200 15.56 15.02 5.80
N LEU A 201 14.33 14.56 5.60
CA LEU A 201 13.81 14.35 4.26
C LEU A 201 13.60 15.67 3.50
N SER A 202 13.30 16.75 4.22
CA SER A 202 13.23 18.10 3.65
C SER A 202 14.63 18.59 3.18
N GLU A 203 15.69 18.28 3.93
CA GLU A 203 17.07 18.53 3.49
C GLU A 203 17.46 17.71 2.25
N LEU A 204 16.99 16.46 2.14
CA LEU A 204 17.17 15.65 0.93
C LEU A 204 16.45 16.26 -0.28
N MET A 205 15.23 16.79 -0.11
CA MET A 205 14.52 17.51 -1.18
C MET A 205 15.34 18.69 -1.70
N GLN A 206 15.97 19.47 -0.81
CA GLN A 206 16.85 20.58 -1.22
C GLN A 206 18.10 20.11 -1.96
N GLN A 207 18.66 18.96 -1.59
CA GLN A 207 19.80 18.38 -2.32
C GLN A 207 19.40 17.85 -3.70
N ALA A 208 18.22 17.26 -3.83
CA ALA A 208 17.67 16.89 -5.12
C ALA A 208 17.51 18.11 -6.02
N GLU A 209 16.99 19.22 -5.48
CA GLU A 209 16.87 20.49 -6.21
C GLU A 209 18.23 21.01 -6.71
N GLN A 210 19.27 20.98 -5.88
CA GLN A 210 20.63 21.36 -6.26
C GLN A 210 21.20 20.48 -7.39
N GLN A 211 20.74 19.23 -7.50
CA GLN A 211 21.11 18.29 -8.57
C GLN A 211 20.15 18.32 -9.78
N GLN A 212 19.27 19.32 -9.85
CA GLN A 212 18.24 19.48 -10.90
C GLN A 212 17.21 18.34 -10.92
N LEU A 213 16.94 17.74 -9.77
CA LEU A 213 15.94 16.69 -9.54
C LEU A 213 14.81 17.16 -8.60
N GLY A 214 14.66 18.46 -8.36
CA GLY A 214 13.68 19.01 -7.40
C GLY A 214 12.22 18.59 -7.67
N GLU A 215 11.85 18.42 -8.94
CA GLU A 215 10.52 17.96 -9.34
C GLU A 215 10.37 16.44 -9.37
N SER A 216 11.44 15.69 -9.09
CA SER A 216 11.46 14.23 -9.23
C SER A 216 10.93 13.49 -8.02
N PHE A 217 10.87 14.14 -6.85
CA PHE A 217 10.59 13.46 -5.57
C PHE A 217 9.50 14.15 -4.75
N PHE A 218 8.98 13.42 -3.77
CA PHE A 218 8.11 13.91 -2.72
C PHE A 218 8.29 13.07 -1.44
N ILE A 219 7.75 13.56 -0.33
CA ILE A 219 7.79 12.86 0.97
C ILE A 219 6.41 12.24 1.22
N HIS A 220 6.38 10.92 1.38
CA HIS A 220 5.19 10.18 1.82
C HIS A 220 5.31 9.82 3.31
N LEU A 221 4.22 9.99 4.04
CA LEU A 221 4.09 9.79 5.48
C LEU A 221 3.02 8.72 5.73
N ALA A 222 3.34 7.73 6.55
CA ALA A 222 2.37 6.72 6.98
C ALA A 222 2.41 6.46 8.49
N PRO A 223 1.25 6.44 9.17
CA PRO A 223 -0.03 7.04 8.75
C PRO A 223 0.06 8.57 8.60
N ASN A 224 -0.80 9.17 7.76
CA ASN A 224 -0.95 10.63 7.61
C ASN A 224 -2.38 11.12 7.88
N LEU A 225 -2.54 12.43 7.99
CA LEU A 225 -3.84 13.11 8.16
C LEU A 225 -4.36 13.70 6.83
N GLY A 226 -4.04 13.06 5.70
CA GLY A 226 -4.26 13.59 4.35
C GLY A 226 -3.23 14.65 3.98
N SER A 227 -3.49 15.40 2.90
CA SER A 227 -2.59 16.42 2.36
C SER A 227 -3.21 17.82 2.37
N SER A 228 -2.34 18.84 2.41
CA SER A 228 -2.70 20.25 2.24
C SER A 228 -1.74 20.88 1.24
N GLY A 229 -2.26 21.38 0.12
CA GLY A 229 -1.42 21.94 -0.94
C GLY A 229 -0.44 20.94 -1.56
N GLY A 230 -0.80 19.64 -1.59
CA GLY A 230 0.07 18.57 -2.10
C GLY A 230 1.15 18.09 -1.13
N VAL A 231 1.20 18.63 0.10
CA VAL A 231 2.12 18.18 1.15
C VAL A 231 1.33 17.36 2.18
N GLU A 232 1.80 16.16 2.47
CA GLU A 232 1.18 15.29 3.47
C GLU A 232 1.34 15.85 4.89
N ARG A 233 0.30 15.69 5.70
CA ARG A 233 0.28 16.20 7.08
C ARG A 233 0.72 15.10 8.03
N LEU A 234 1.78 15.44 8.77
CA LEU A 234 2.31 14.62 9.86
C LEU A 234 1.23 14.36 10.91
N LYS A 235 1.05 13.09 11.27
CA LYS A 235 0.24 12.68 12.43
C LYS A 235 1.18 12.58 13.63
N LEU A 236 1.18 13.58 14.50
CA LEU A 236 2.03 13.54 15.70
C LEU A 236 1.61 12.42 16.64
N ALA A 237 2.60 11.85 17.34
CA ALA A 237 2.37 10.92 18.44
C ALA A 237 1.48 11.57 19.51
N SER A 238 0.70 10.74 20.21
CA SER A 238 -0.14 11.10 21.35
C SER A 238 0.07 10.09 22.49
N ALA A 239 -0.65 10.25 23.60
CA ALA A 239 -0.57 9.32 24.73
C ALA A 239 -0.98 7.88 24.39
N THR A 240 -1.76 7.67 23.32
CA THR A 240 -2.35 6.37 22.96
C THR A 240 -2.07 5.96 21.52
N ASP A 241 -1.25 6.71 20.78
CA ASP A 241 -1.05 6.51 19.34
C ASP A 241 0.37 6.98 18.98
N MET A 242 1.14 6.13 18.29
CA MET A 242 2.50 6.47 17.86
C MET A 242 2.54 7.56 16.77
N GLY A 243 1.43 7.81 16.07
CA GLY A 243 1.38 8.73 14.96
C GLY A 243 2.13 8.20 13.73
N THR A 244 2.71 9.09 12.93
CA THR A 244 3.52 8.74 11.75
C THR A 244 4.81 8.07 12.16
N THR A 245 5.05 6.86 11.65
CA THR A 245 6.27 6.06 11.89
C THR A 245 7.11 5.92 10.63
N ASP A 246 6.49 5.97 9.46
CA ASP A 246 7.12 5.73 8.18
C ASP A 246 7.26 7.02 7.38
N PHE A 247 8.50 7.34 7.02
CA PHE A 247 8.87 8.53 6.25
C PHE A 247 9.58 8.06 4.99
N GLN A 248 8.88 8.07 3.85
CA GLN A 248 9.41 7.56 2.59
C GLN A 248 9.77 8.73 1.66
N PHE A 249 10.95 8.65 1.06
CA PHE A 249 11.39 9.55 0.01
C PHE A 249 11.10 8.90 -1.34
N MET A 250 10.01 9.35 -1.99
CA MET A 250 9.44 8.65 -3.14
C MET A 250 9.51 9.48 -4.42
N LEU A 251 9.45 8.82 -5.57
CA LEU A 251 9.40 9.46 -6.88
C LEU A 251 8.03 10.12 -7.13
N ARG A 252 8.00 11.38 -7.58
CA ARG A 252 6.75 12.10 -7.84
C ARG A 252 5.87 11.36 -8.84
N GLY A 253 4.60 11.13 -8.48
CA GLY A 253 3.67 10.34 -9.28
C GLY A 253 3.71 8.84 -8.98
N ALA A 254 4.61 8.38 -8.09
CA ALA A 254 4.57 7.06 -7.49
C ALA A 254 3.48 7.00 -6.41
N ILE A 255 2.23 7.09 -6.85
CA ILE A 255 1.03 6.95 -6.03
C ILE A 255 0.24 5.72 -6.51
N LYS A 256 -0.33 4.95 -5.57
CA LYS A 256 -0.98 3.66 -5.88
C LYS A 256 -2.12 3.82 -6.90
N GLU A 257 -2.85 4.91 -6.83
CA GLU A 257 -3.93 5.30 -7.75
C GLU A 257 -3.49 5.19 -9.21
N ALA A 258 -2.33 5.77 -9.54
CA ALA A 258 -1.78 5.72 -10.89
C ALA A 258 -1.46 4.29 -11.31
N GLY A 259 -1.02 3.45 -10.36
CA GLY A 259 -0.77 2.04 -10.57
C GLY A 259 -2.00 1.24 -11.00
N VAL A 260 -3.22 1.63 -10.59
CA VAL A 260 -4.46 0.98 -11.06
C VAL A 260 -4.60 1.09 -12.58
N LEU A 261 -4.33 2.27 -13.14
CA LEU A 261 -4.40 2.48 -14.59
C LEU A 261 -3.32 1.72 -15.34
N VAL A 262 -2.11 1.64 -14.78
CA VAL A 262 -1.01 0.83 -15.34
C VAL A 262 -1.41 -0.64 -15.37
N LEU A 263 -1.88 -1.20 -14.24
CA LEU A 263 -2.29 -2.60 -14.16
C LEU A 263 -3.48 -2.90 -15.10
N LEU A 264 -4.43 -1.98 -15.22
CA LEU A 264 -5.54 -2.12 -16.16
C LEU A 264 -5.05 -2.09 -17.63
N ASN A 265 -4.08 -1.23 -17.95
CA ASN A 265 -3.44 -1.18 -19.27
C ASN A 265 -2.77 -2.52 -19.62
N HIS A 266 -2.04 -3.12 -18.67
CA HIS A 266 -1.44 -4.46 -18.83
C HIS A 266 -2.50 -5.57 -18.92
N TYR A 267 -3.60 -5.48 -18.16
CA TYR A 267 -4.70 -6.42 -18.25
C TYR A 267 -5.34 -6.42 -19.64
N TYR A 268 -5.56 -5.24 -20.22
CA TYR A 268 -6.07 -5.11 -21.59
C TYR A 268 -5.10 -5.73 -22.60
N PHE A 269 -3.82 -5.39 -22.53
CA PHE A 269 -2.81 -5.98 -23.42
C PHE A 269 -2.80 -7.50 -23.36
N ALA A 270 -2.89 -8.10 -22.18
CA ALA A 270 -2.94 -9.56 -22.04
C ALA A 270 -4.19 -10.17 -22.71
N GLY A 271 -5.30 -9.43 -22.80
CA GLY A 271 -6.55 -9.88 -23.40
C GLY A 271 -6.74 -9.52 -24.88
N THR A 272 -6.10 -8.45 -25.37
CA THR A 272 -6.34 -7.88 -26.70
C THR A 272 -5.08 -7.76 -27.57
N GLY A 273 -3.88 -7.80 -26.96
CA GLY A 273 -2.62 -7.48 -27.62
C GLY A 273 -2.34 -5.98 -27.77
N GLU A 274 -3.19 -5.11 -27.23
CA GLU A 274 -3.06 -3.66 -27.33
C GLU A 274 -3.05 -3.01 -25.94
N PHE A 275 -2.24 -1.97 -25.78
CA PHE A 275 -2.22 -1.12 -24.59
C PHE A 275 -3.08 0.13 -24.83
N PRO A 276 -4.28 0.26 -24.24
CA PRO A 276 -5.14 1.43 -24.47
C PRO A 276 -4.49 2.77 -24.10
N LEU A 277 -3.59 2.77 -23.13
CA LEU A 277 -2.84 3.97 -22.70
C LEU A 277 -1.45 4.08 -23.36
N GLY A 278 -1.10 3.14 -24.24
CA GLY A 278 0.24 2.98 -24.82
C GLY A 278 1.16 2.08 -24.00
N GLU A 279 2.13 1.45 -24.66
CA GLU A 279 3.09 0.51 -24.05
C GLU A 279 3.96 1.18 -22.97
N ASP A 280 4.35 2.45 -23.21
CA ASP A 280 5.19 3.23 -22.30
C ASP A 280 4.39 3.98 -21.21
N PHE A 281 3.11 3.66 -21.00
CA PHE A 281 2.34 4.29 -19.93
C PHE A 281 2.84 3.84 -18.55
N SER A 282 3.07 4.79 -17.65
CA SER A 282 3.57 4.52 -16.31
C SER A 282 2.93 5.44 -15.28
N ALA A 283 3.13 5.13 -14.00
CA ALA A 283 2.64 5.97 -12.91
C ALA A 283 3.15 7.42 -13.02
N ARG A 284 4.36 7.62 -13.56
CA ARG A 284 4.97 8.95 -13.79
C ARG A 284 4.27 9.77 -14.89
N ARG A 285 3.52 9.13 -15.78
CA ARG A 285 2.77 9.78 -16.88
C ARG A 285 1.26 9.85 -16.60
N ALA A 286 0.80 9.22 -15.53
CA ALA A 286 -0.61 9.27 -15.15
C ALA A 286 -0.99 10.68 -14.65
N PRO A 287 -2.25 11.10 -14.83
CA PRO A 287 -2.79 12.26 -14.14
C PRO A 287 -2.63 12.12 -12.62
N ILE A 288 -2.55 13.23 -11.89
CA ILE A 288 -2.28 13.21 -10.43
C ILE A 288 -3.58 13.12 -9.63
N ASP A 289 -4.68 13.68 -10.13
CA ASP A 289 -5.98 13.67 -9.47
C ASP A 289 -6.92 12.58 -10.01
N ILE A 290 -7.79 12.08 -9.13
CA ILE A 290 -8.72 10.99 -9.43
C ILE A 290 -9.67 11.33 -10.58
N ASP A 291 -10.15 12.57 -10.66
CA ASP A 291 -11.13 12.94 -11.69
C ASP A 291 -10.50 12.90 -13.09
N SER A 292 -9.27 13.40 -13.23
CA SER A 292 -8.50 13.29 -14.46
C SER A 292 -8.13 11.84 -14.79
N MET A 293 -7.82 11.00 -13.80
CA MET A 293 -7.59 9.55 -14.01
C MET A 293 -8.85 8.84 -14.54
N VAL A 294 -10.01 9.15 -13.95
CA VAL A 294 -11.30 8.62 -14.40
C VAL A 294 -11.65 9.11 -15.81
N ALA A 295 -11.39 10.38 -16.11
CA ALA A 295 -11.60 10.94 -17.45
C ALA A 295 -10.71 10.27 -18.50
N LEU A 296 -9.43 10.05 -18.19
CA LEU A 296 -8.50 9.32 -19.04
C LEU A 296 -9.01 7.89 -19.27
N ALA A 297 -9.40 7.18 -18.22
CA ALA A 297 -9.88 5.82 -18.34
C ALA A 297 -11.16 5.72 -19.20
N LYS A 298 -12.10 6.66 -19.01
CA LYS A 298 -13.31 6.75 -19.82
C LYS A 298 -13.02 6.97 -21.30
N ALA A 299 -11.97 7.73 -21.61
CA ALA A 299 -11.61 8.04 -22.99
C ALA A 299 -10.93 6.87 -23.70
N GLN A 300 -10.20 6.02 -22.98
CA GLN A 300 -9.28 5.05 -23.57
C GLN A 300 -9.70 3.58 -23.43
N PHE A 301 -10.37 3.20 -22.34
CA PHE A 301 -10.78 1.80 -22.13
C PHE A 301 -12.16 1.51 -22.70
N ASP A 302 -12.28 0.43 -23.47
CA ASP A 302 -13.57 -0.08 -23.95
C ASP A 302 -14.38 -0.66 -22.76
N PRO A 303 -15.55 -0.11 -22.40
CA PRO A 303 -16.42 -0.63 -21.35
C PRO A 303 -16.79 -2.11 -21.53
N GLN A 304 -16.90 -2.59 -22.78
CA GLN A 304 -17.26 -3.98 -23.04
C GLN A 304 -16.16 -4.98 -22.67
N LEU A 305 -14.92 -4.51 -22.54
CA LEU A 305 -13.75 -5.32 -22.19
C LEU A 305 -13.37 -5.18 -20.72
N MET A 306 -13.99 -4.25 -19.99
CA MET A 306 -13.64 -3.99 -18.60
C MET A 306 -13.81 -5.25 -17.73
N PRO A 307 -12.83 -5.55 -16.87
CA PRO A 307 -12.97 -6.60 -15.89
C PRO A 307 -13.86 -6.13 -14.73
N THR A 308 -14.49 -7.09 -14.06
CA THR A 308 -14.92 -6.88 -12.67
C THR A 308 -13.67 -6.54 -11.85
N LEU A 309 -13.66 -5.36 -11.25
CA LEU A 309 -12.50 -4.79 -10.56
C LEU A 309 -12.68 -4.92 -9.04
N VAL A 310 -11.73 -5.57 -8.36
CA VAL A 310 -11.74 -5.69 -6.90
C VAL A 310 -10.51 -5.02 -6.34
N GLY A 311 -10.70 -3.98 -5.54
CA GLY A 311 -9.66 -3.31 -4.79
C GLY A 311 -9.64 -3.82 -3.35
N VAL A 312 -8.49 -4.23 -2.84
CA VAL A 312 -8.36 -4.75 -1.46
C VAL A 312 -7.29 -3.98 -0.70
N GLY A 313 -7.66 -3.43 0.45
CA GLY A 313 -6.75 -2.69 1.33
C GLY A 313 -7.08 -2.87 2.80
N ASP A 314 -6.17 -2.44 3.65
CA ASP A 314 -6.29 -2.44 5.12
C ASP A 314 -6.22 -1.01 5.71
N THR A 315 -5.64 -0.06 4.97
CA THR A 315 -5.29 1.26 5.47
C THR A 315 -6.15 2.34 4.85
N VAL A 316 -7.33 2.55 5.45
CA VAL A 316 -8.17 3.74 5.26
C VAL A 316 -8.48 4.37 6.61
N THR A 317 -8.41 5.69 6.68
CA THR A 317 -8.67 6.43 7.92
C THR A 317 -9.74 7.50 7.73
N SER A 318 -10.51 7.73 8.79
CA SER A 318 -11.41 8.88 8.93
C SER A 318 -11.42 9.36 10.38
N VAL A 319 -10.99 10.60 10.60
CA VAL A 319 -10.89 11.22 11.93
C VAL A 319 -11.72 12.50 11.95
N ALA A 320 -12.58 12.66 12.95
CA ALA A 320 -13.30 13.90 13.13
C ALA A 320 -12.34 15.02 13.55
N ALA A 321 -12.20 16.06 12.71
CA ALA A 321 -11.51 17.29 13.08
C ALA A 321 -12.40 18.17 13.98
N GLU A 322 -13.70 18.20 13.67
CA GLU A 322 -14.78 18.83 14.43
C GLU A 322 -16.06 18.00 14.26
N PRO A 323 -17.11 18.18 15.10
CA PRO A 323 -18.37 17.48 14.91
C PRO A 323 -18.94 17.68 13.50
N GLY A 324 -19.02 16.60 12.71
CA GLY A 324 -19.50 16.62 11.33
C GLY A 324 -18.45 16.98 10.26
N ASN A 325 -17.21 17.27 10.63
CA ASN A 325 -16.11 17.53 9.71
C ASN A 325 -15.00 16.49 9.89
N TYR A 326 -14.74 15.70 8.84
CA TYR A 326 -13.81 14.57 8.87
C TYR A 326 -12.59 14.83 8.01
N THR A 327 -11.40 14.52 8.54
CA THR A 327 -10.17 14.35 7.78
C THR A 327 -9.99 12.89 7.43
N ARG A 328 -9.81 12.62 6.13
CA ARG A 328 -9.75 11.27 5.58
C ARG A 328 -8.40 11.03 4.92
N GLY A 329 -7.83 9.87 5.14
CA GLY A 329 -6.53 9.49 4.62
C GLY A 329 -6.37 7.98 4.54
N GLY A 330 -5.12 7.53 4.64
CA GLY A 330 -4.72 6.14 4.49
C GLY A 330 -4.10 5.87 3.12
N SER A 331 -3.05 5.06 3.10
CA SER A 331 -2.28 4.75 1.89
C SER A 331 -3.11 4.05 0.82
N ASP A 332 -4.15 3.29 1.20
CA ASP A 332 -5.01 2.58 0.24
C ASP A 332 -6.15 3.42 -0.31
N ARG A 333 -6.49 4.52 0.37
CA ARG A 333 -7.75 5.22 0.14
C ARG A 333 -7.94 5.65 -1.30
N GLY A 334 -6.95 6.29 -1.92
CA GLY A 334 -7.17 6.84 -3.24
C GLY A 334 -7.27 5.73 -4.29
N PHE A 335 -6.47 4.66 -4.24
CA PHE A 335 -6.57 3.59 -5.25
C PHE A 335 -7.89 2.82 -5.11
N LEU A 336 -8.36 2.58 -3.88
CA LEU A 336 -9.69 2.02 -3.63
C LEU A 336 -10.80 2.94 -4.15
N THR A 337 -10.64 4.25 -3.96
CA THR A 337 -11.56 5.26 -4.50
C THR A 337 -11.57 5.23 -6.03
N LEU A 338 -10.41 5.12 -6.67
CA LEU A 338 -10.31 5.02 -8.12
C LEU A 338 -10.97 3.75 -8.64
N VAL A 339 -10.72 2.59 -8.01
CA VAL A 339 -11.40 1.33 -8.35
C VAL A 339 -12.92 1.52 -8.35
N GLN A 340 -13.49 2.05 -7.26
CA GLN A 340 -14.92 2.31 -7.15
C GLN A 340 -15.43 3.25 -8.26
N ARG A 341 -14.72 4.36 -8.49
CA ARG A 341 -15.10 5.39 -9.48
C ARG A 341 -15.07 4.84 -10.91
N LEU A 342 -14.08 4.00 -11.25
CA LEU A 342 -13.98 3.36 -12.57
C LEU A 342 -15.20 2.46 -12.85
N GLY A 343 -15.67 1.69 -11.88
CA GLY A 343 -16.87 0.87 -12.05
C GLY A 343 -18.12 1.68 -12.34
N GLY A 344 -18.26 2.85 -11.70
CA GLY A 344 -19.36 3.77 -11.95
C GLY A 344 -19.37 4.35 -13.37
N VAL A 345 -18.19 4.71 -13.90
CA VAL A 345 -18.06 5.44 -15.18
C VAL A 345 -17.96 4.51 -16.39
N LEU A 346 -17.38 3.32 -16.22
CA LEU A 346 -17.16 2.35 -17.29
C LEU A 346 -18.16 1.19 -17.26
N ASP A 347 -19.26 1.34 -16.51
CA ASP A 347 -20.33 0.32 -16.33
C ASP A 347 -19.78 -1.07 -15.99
N SER A 348 -18.76 -1.11 -15.14
CA SER A 348 -18.15 -2.35 -14.66
C SER A 348 -18.50 -2.63 -13.21
N ASP A 349 -18.66 -3.91 -12.88
CA ASP A 349 -18.81 -4.35 -11.50
C ASP A 349 -17.52 -4.08 -10.73
N THR A 350 -17.66 -3.44 -9.56
CA THR A 350 -16.55 -3.14 -8.67
C THR A 350 -16.85 -3.57 -7.25
N ALA A 351 -15.80 -3.89 -6.49
CA ALA A 351 -15.88 -4.02 -5.05
C ALA A 351 -14.63 -3.45 -4.37
N VAL A 352 -14.86 -2.73 -3.27
CA VAL A 352 -13.87 -2.33 -2.29
C VAL A 352 -13.95 -3.31 -1.12
N VAL A 353 -12.84 -4.00 -0.87
CA VAL A 353 -12.68 -4.96 0.22
C VAL A 353 -11.76 -4.37 1.26
N PHE A 354 -12.21 -4.36 2.51
CA PHE A 354 -11.43 -3.93 3.66
C PHE A 354 -11.01 -5.14 4.50
N VAL A 355 -9.73 -5.25 4.81
CA VAL A 355 -9.17 -6.26 5.72
C VAL A 355 -8.83 -5.58 7.05
N ASP A 356 -9.37 -6.08 8.15
CA ASP A 356 -9.10 -5.50 9.47
C ASP A 356 -7.70 -5.92 9.95
N SER A 357 -6.74 -5.01 9.85
CA SER A 357 -5.36 -5.24 10.28
C SER A 357 -5.06 -4.81 11.73
N SER A 358 -6.09 -4.41 12.50
CA SER A 358 -5.92 -3.92 13.88
C SER A 358 -5.45 -4.98 14.88
N GLY A 359 -5.54 -6.27 14.53
CA GLY A 359 -5.00 -7.37 15.33
C GLY A 359 -3.47 -7.54 15.25
N GLY A 360 -2.77 -6.71 14.47
CA GLY A 360 -1.31 -6.76 14.30
C GLY A 360 -0.52 -6.05 15.40
N GLU A 361 0.79 -5.89 15.18
CA GLU A 361 1.70 -5.25 16.14
C GLU A 361 1.72 -3.72 16.10
N LEU A 362 1.12 -3.16 15.04
CA LEU A 362 1.01 -1.74 14.77
C LEU A 362 -0.43 -1.26 15.08
N ASP A 363 -0.54 -0.12 15.75
CA ASP A 363 -1.85 0.44 16.12
C ASP A 363 -2.60 0.90 14.86
N ARG A 364 -3.70 0.19 14.55
CA ARG A 364 -4.65 0.54 13.49
C ARG A 364 -6.07 0.60 14.03
N PRO A 365 -6.92 1.51 13.52
CA PRO A 365 -8.35 1.44 13.77
C PRO A 365 -8.91 0.10 13.29
N GLY A 366 -9.68 -0.56 14.15
CA GLY A 366 -10.29 -1.87 13.89
C GLY A 366 -11.81 -1.83 13.97
N VAL A 367 -12.45 -2.89 13.48
CA VAL A 367 -13.90 -3.05 13.56
C VAL A 367 -14.31 -3.35 15.00
N ASN A 368 -15.01 -2.41 15.64
CA ASN A 368 -15.34 -2.49 17.06
C ASN A 368 -16.72 -1.87 17.41
N PRO A 369 -17.69 -2.61 17.97
CA PRO A 369 -17.60 -3.99 18.41
C PRO A 369 -17.48 -4.98 17.25
N ARG A 370 -16.81 -6.11 17.51
CA ARG A 370 -16.69 -7.18 16.53
C ARG A 370 -18.09 -7.63 16.10
N PRO A 371 -18.39 -7.71 14.80
CA PRO A 371 -19.70 -8.13 14.34
C PRO A 371 -20.00 -9.57 14.73
N ILE A 372 -21.27 -9.87 15.04
CA ILE A 372 -21.72 -11.21 15.47
C ILE A 372 -22.60 -11.88 14.39
N ASP A 373 -23.25 -11.08 13.53
CA ASP A 373 -24.15 -11.56 12.48
C ASP A 373 -23.59 -11.18 11.09
N SER A 374 -23.67 -12.11 10.14
CA SER A 374 -23.24 -11.91 8.76
C SER A 374 -24.36 -11.47 7.82
N GLY A 375 -25.63 -11.56 8.23
CA GLY A 375 -26.80 -11.21 7.41
C GLY A 375 -27.13 -9.71 7.36
N SER A 376 -26.46 -8.90 8.17
CA SER A 376 -26.68 -7.46 8.26
C SER A 376 -25.40 -6.67 7.97
N PRO A 377 -25.48 -5.49 7.33
CA PRO A 377 -24.33 -4.59 7.17
C PRO A 377 -23.69 -4.23 8.52
N VAL A 378 -22.36 -4.20 8.57
CA VAL A 378 -21.62 -3.72 9.74
C VAL A 378 -22.03 -2.27 10.04
N PRO A 379 -22.48 -1.95 11.27
CA PRO A 379 -22.90 -0.61 11.64
C PRO A 379 -21.77 0.40 11.45
N ILE A 380 -22.11 1.62 11.01
CA ILE A 380 -21.08 2.66 10.74
C ILE A 380 -20.32 3.04 12.02
N GLY A 381 -20.99 2.99 13.18
CA GLY A 381 -20.36 3.23 14.47
C GLY A 381 -19.30 2.19 14.82
N ALA A 382 -19.36 0.98 14.23
CA ALA A 382 -18.34 -0.04 14.43
C ALA A 382 -17.08 0.18 13.58
N LEU A 383 -17.09 1.17 12.68
CA LEU A 383 -16.00 1.51 11.78
C LEU A 383 -15.35 2.85 12.14
N GLN A 384 -15.45 3.27 13.41
CA GLN A 384 -14.86 4.51 13.90
C GLN A 384 -13.34 4.52 13.66
N GLY A 385 -12.83 5.60 13.09
CA GLY A 385 -11.42 5.73 12.73
C GLY A 385 -11.07 5.17 11.34
N ILE A 386 -11.94 4.34 10.75
CA ILE A 386 -11.78 3.71 9.42
C ILE A 386 -12.53 4.53 8.37
N THR A 387 -13.83 4.72 8.57
CA THR A 387 -14.73 5.45 7.66
C THR A 387 -15.84 6.15 8.46
N ASP A 388 -16.68 6.95 7.79
CA ASP A 388 -17.76 7.71 8.40
C ASP A 388 -18.98 7.77 7.48
N SER A 389 -20.12 8.25 8.00
CA SER A 389 -21.39 8.25 7.26
C SER A 389 -21.43 9.17 6.04
N ALA A 390 -20.47 10.10 5.91
CA ALA A 390 -20.34 11.01 4.78
C ALA A 390 -19.13 10.65 3.89
N ASP A 391 -18.50 9.50 4.10
CA ASP A 391 -17.34 9.06 3.32
C ASP A 391 -17.79 8.61 1.92
N PRO A 392 -17.28 9.23 0.84
CA PRO A 392 -17.64 8.82 -0.52
C PRO A 392 -17.05 7.45 -0.91
N LEU A 393 -16.04 6.95 -0.19
CA LEU A 393 -15.52 5.60 -0.38
C LEU A 393 -16.45 4.60 0.34
N GLU A 394 -17.12 3.75 -0.43
CA GLU A 394 -18.06 2.76 0.07
C GLU A 394 -17.37 1.39 0.19
N ILE A 395 -17.23 0.88 1.40
CA ILE A 395 -16.73 -0.47 1.64
C ILE A 395 -17.82 -1.49 1.32
N ASN A 396 -17.55 -2.42 0.40
CA ASN A 396 -18.49 -3.47 0.03
C ASN A 396 -18.42 -4.66 1.00
N VAL A 397 -17.21 -5.16 1.27
CA VAL A 397 -16.97 -6.37 2.06
C VAL A 397 -15.87 -6.11 3.10
N ILE A 398 -16.06 -6.64 4.31
CA ILE A 398 -15.14 -6.49 5.43
C ILE A 398 -14.66 -7.87 5.88
N PHE A 399 -13.36 -8.03 6.10
CA PHE A 399 -12.75 -9.20 6.74
C PHE A 399 -12.33 -8.84 8.17
N PRO A 400 -13.22 -8.95 9.17
CA PRO A 400 -12.97 -8.49 10.54
C PRO A 400 -11.98 -9.37 11.31
N ASP A 401 -11.63 -10.54 10.76
CA ASP A 401 -10.67 -11.47 11.38
C ASP A 401 -9.27 -11.33 10.74
N GLY A 402 -9.08 -10.26 9.96
CA GLY A 402 -7.81 -9.86 9.37
C GLY A 402 -7.31 -10.74 8.24
N TYR A 403 -6.01 -10.61 7.96
CA TYR A 403 -5.36 -11.25 6.81
C TYR A 403 -5.57 -12.79 6.74
N PRO A 404 -5.61 -13.58 7.84
CA PRO A 404 -5.80 -15.03 7.72
C PRO A 404 -7.17 -15.40 7.13
N GLN A 405 -8.21 -14.63 7.44
CA GLN A 405 -9.54 -14.85 6.88
C GLN A 405 -9.59 -14.46 5.40
N TYR A 406 -8.94 -13.36 5.04
CA TYR A 406 -8.84 -12.91 3.66
C TYR A 406 -8.02 -13.89 2.79
N THR A 407 -6.87 -14.37 3.27
CA THR A 407 -6.04 -15.30 2.50
C THR A 407 -6.74 -16.64 2.30
N ASP A 408 -7.44 -17.18 3.31
CA ASP A 408 -8.27 -18.38 3.14
C ASP A 408 -9.41 -18.16 2.12
N PHE A 409 -10.07 -17.01 2.15
CA PHE A 409 -11.04 -16.63 1.12
C PHE A 409 -10.40 -16.59 -0.28
N PHE A 410 -9.23 -15.97 -0.41
CA PHE A 410 -8.53 -15.82 -1.69
C PHE A 410 -8.06 -17.17 -2.25
N VAL A 411 -7.55 -18.06 -1.39
CA VAL A 411 -7.20 -19.44 -1.76
C VAL A 411 -8.41 -20.18 -2.29
N ARG A 412 -9.57 -20.08 -1.63
CA ARG A 412 -10.82 -20.67 -2.11
C ARG A 412 -11.28 -20.06 -3.43
N LEU A 413 -11.11 -18.76 -3.63
CA LEU A 413 -11.42 -18.09 -4.89
C LEU A 413 -10.56 -18.65 -6.03
N ALA A 414 -9.25 -18.75 -5.81
CA ALA A 414 -8.33 -19.30 -6.79
C ALA A 414 -8.64 -20.76 -7.15
N ASN A 415 -9.08 -21.57 -6.18
CA ASN A 415 -9.44 -22.97 -6.40
C ASN A 415 -10.75 -23.16 -7.20
N GLN A 416 -11.62 -22.14 -7.26
CA GLN A 416 -12.88 -22.18 -8.01
C GLN A 416 -12.76 -21.64 -9.44
N ARG A 417 -11.55 -21.26 -9.90
CA ARG A 417 -11.36 -20.37 -11.07
C ARG A 417 -10.41 -20.84 -12.16
#